data_AF-A0A959RPC2-F1
#
_entry.id   AF-A0A959RPC2-F1
#
_cell.length_a   1.000
_cell.length_b   1.000
_cell.length_c   1.000
_cell.angle_alpha   90.00
_cell.angle_beta   90.00
_cell.angle_gamma   90.00
#
_symmetry.space_group_name_H-M   'P 1'
#
loop_
_entity.id
_entity.type
_entity.pdbx_description
1 polymer ?
#
loop_
_entity_poly.entity_id
_entity_poly.type
_entity_poly.pdbx_seq_one_letter_code
_entity_poly.pdbx_strand_id
1 'polypeptide(L)'
;MKAKLLLLITLFTSTLMFSQQDWNLVWTMDQLPFLPEQTGSEMAIVKAGYDTDNDGWGEFLCAWTDLEANYILMYEATADNTYDLVWYWQYPLQANSFAGIEVGDFDSNGKVEIITTMPTVVGDDSP
;
A
#
# COMPACT_ATOMS: atom_id res chain seq x y z
N MET A 1 9.22 46.37 0.77
CA MET A 1 7.85 45.81 0.77
C MET A 1 7.48 45.15 -0.57
N LYS A 2 7.66 45.84 -1.71
CA LYS A 2 7.33 45.30 -3.06
C LYS A 2 8.06 44.00 -3.44
N ALA A 3 9.37 43.89 -3.18
CA ALA A 3 10.14 42.69 -3.52
C ALA A 3 9.70 41.43 -2.74
N LYS A 4 9.35 41.58 -1.46
CA LYS A 4 8.85 40.47 -0.63
C LYS A 4 7.47 39.99 -1.11
N LEU A 5 6.60 40.91 -1.51
CA LEU A 5 5.29 40.57 -2.08
C LEU A 5 5.43 39.84 -3.42
N LEU A 6 6.35 40.28 -4.28
CA LEU A 6 6.61 39.62 -5.57
C LEU A 6 7.15 38.20 -5.39
N LEU A 7 8.07 38.00 -4.44
CA LEU A 7 8.60 36.68 -4.09
C LEU A 7 7.48 35.77 -3.57
N LEU A 8 6.60 36.28 -2.72
CA LEU A 8 5.48 35.51 -2.16
C LEU A 8 4.49 35.07 -3.24
N ILE A 9 4.15 35.97 -4.16
CA ILE A 9 3.29 35.67 -5.31
C ILE A 9 3.94 34.61 -6.19
N THR A 10 5.25 34.74 -6.47
CA THR A 10 5.99 33.77 -7.29
C THR A 10 6.02 32.39 -6.63
N LEU A 11 6.25 32.32 -5.32
CA LEU A 11 6.23 31.06 -4.58
C LEU A 11 4.83 30.45 -4.65
N PHE A 12 3.78 31.23 -4.39
CA PHE A 12 2.40 30.76 -4.41
C PHE A 12 1.95 30.28 -5.79
N THR A 13 2.25 31.02 -6.86
CA THR A 13 1.90 30.59 -8.22
C THR A 13 2.70 29.37 -8.67
N SER A 14 3.96 29.25 -8.24
CA SER A 14 4.75 28.04 -8.51
C SER A 14 4.14 26.81 -7.82
N THR A 15 3.72 26.92 -6.56
CA THR A 15 3.05 25.82 -5.85
C THR A 15 1.75 25.40 -6.53
N LEU A 16 0.99 26.34 -7.10
CA LEU A 16 -0.24 26.02 -7.83
C LEU A 16 0.03 25.33 -9.17
N MET A 17 1.10 25.70 -9.87
CA MET A 17 1.47 25.06 -11.15
C MET A 17 2.06 23.65 -10.99
N PHE A 18 2.69 23.36 -9.86
CA PHE A 18 3.23 22.03 -9.55
C PHE A 18 2.29 21.17 -8.70
N SER A 19 1.14 21.70 -8.27
CA SER A 19 0.13 20.92 -7.57
C SER A 19 -0.53 19.97 -8.57
N GLN A 20 -0.53 18.67 -8.24
CA GLN A 20 -1.30 17.68 -8.99
C GLN A 20 -2.80 17.99 -8.83
N GLN A 21 -3.51 18.17 -9.95
CA GLN A 21 -4.95 18.43 -9.97
C GLN A 21 -5.75 17.30 -10.62
N ASP A 22 -5.11 16.53 -11.49
CA ASP A 22 -5.73 15.44 -12.22
C ASP A 22 -5.35 14.10 -11.59
N TRP A 23 -6.34 13.46 -10.98
CA TRP A 23 -6.24 12.11 -10.46
C TRP A 23 -6.94 11.17 -11.43
N ASN A 24 -6.23 10.13 -11.88
CA ASN A 24 -6.79 9.07 -12.70
C ASN A 24 -6.85 7.78 -11.88
N LEU A 25 -8.00 7.13 -11.89
CA LEU A 25 -8.08 5.75 -11.42
C LEU A 25 -7.44 4.87 -12.49
N VAL A 26 -6.29 4.29 -12.18
CA VAL A 26 -5.49 3.50 -13.13
C VAL A 26 -5.60 2.00 -12.90
N TRP A 27 -5.96 1.59 -11.69
CA TRP A 27 -6.10 0.19 -11.31
C TRP A 27 -7.14 0.04 -10.21
N THR A 28 -7.89 -1.06 -10.28
CA THR A 28 -8.79 -1.54 -9.23
C THR A 28 -8.61 -3.03 -9.07
N MET A 29 -8.76 -3.52 -7.85
CA MET A 29 -8.99 -4.94 -7.61
C MET A 29 -10.43 -5.26 -8.02
N ASP A 30 -10.60 -5.89 -9.18
CA ASP A 30 -11.93 -6.24 -9.70
C ASP A 30 -12.56 -7.42 -8.95
N GLN A 31 -11.73 -8.35 -8.45
CA GLN A 31 -12.15 -9.55 -7.74
C GLN A 31 -11.23 -9.84 -6.55
N LEU A 32 -11.83 -10.35 -5.47
CA LEU A 32 -11.11 -10.78 -4.29
C LEU A 32 -10.27 -12.03 -4.60
N PRO A 33 -8.97 -12.07 -4.24
CA PRO A 33 -8.06 -13.13 -4.64
C PRO A 33 -8.40 -14.51 -4.05
N PHE A 34 -9.10 -14.56 -2.91
CA PHE A 34 -9.35 -15.82 -2.18
C PHE A 34 -10.82 -16.07 -1.83
N LEU A 35 -11.72 -15.14 -2.18
CA LEU A 35 -13.15 -15.24 -1.85
C LEU A 35 -14.01 -15.41 -3.09
N PRO A 36 -15.20 -16.02 -2.94
CA PRO A 36 -16.23 -15.97 -3.98
C PRO A 36 -16.55 -14.52 -4.37
N GLU A 37 -16.93 -14.31 -5.63
CA GLU A 37 -17.38 -13.00 -6.13
C GLU A 37 -18.44 -12.39 -5.21
N GLN A 38 -18.39 -11.06 -5.04
CA GLN A 38 -19.34 -10.27 -4.24
C GLN A 38 -19.39 -10.59 -2.73
N THR A 39 -18.42 -11.33 -2.19
CA THR A 39 -18.27 -11.49 -0.75
C THR A 39 -17.66 -10.22 -0.13
N GLY A 40 -18.12 -9.80 1.05
CA GLY A 40 -17.54 -8.64 1.75
C GLY A 40 -16.16 -8.98 2.32
N SER A 41 -15.19 -8.10 2.11
CA SER A 41 -13.84 -8.20 2.66
C SER A 41 -13.24 -6.80 2.80
N GLU A 42 -12.18 -6.69 3.59
CA GLU A 42 -11.51 -5.42 3.86
C GLU A 42 -10.07 -5.45 3.35
N MET A 43 -9.73 -4.45 2.55
CA MET A 43 -8.35 -4.15 2.19
C MET A 43 -7.98 -2.81 2.79
N ALA A 44 -6.86 -2.77 3.50
CA ALA A 44 -6.37 -1.57 4.16
C ALA A 44 -4.85 -1.54 4.14
N ILE A 45 -4.28 -0.44 4.62
CA ILE A 45 -2.84 -0.26 4.83
C ILE A 45 -2.05 -0.56 3.56
N VAL A 46 -1.92 0.45 2.70
CA VAL A 46 -1.08 0.36 1.51
C VAL A 46 0.30 0.94 1.82
N LYS A 47 1.34 0.18 1.53
CA LYS A 47 2.72 0.66 1.43
C LYS A 47 3.12 0.55 -0.03
N ALA A 48 3.74 1.55 -0.62
CA ALA A 48 4.09 1.53 -2.04
C ALA A 48 5.44 2.21 -2.30
N GLY A 49 6.02 1.95 -3.47
CA GLY A 49 7.18 2.69 -4.00
C GLY A 49 8.56 2.09 -3.65
N TYR A 50 8.59 0.82 -3.26
CA TYR A 50 9.80 0.00 -3.18
C TYR A 50 9.90 -0.85 -4.44
N ASP A 51 11.10 -1.35 -4.72
CA ASP A 51 11.45 -2.12 -5.91
C ASP A 51 12.16 -3.40 -5.43
N THR A 52 11.38 -4.45 -5.20
CA THR A 52 11.82 -5.70 -4.57
C THR A 52 12.60 -6.60 -5.52
N ASP A 53 12.36 -6.48 -6.82
CA ASP A 53 13.01 -7.29 -7.85
C ASP A 53 14.08 -6.52 -8.68
N ASN A 54 14.19 -5.20 -8.47
CA ASN A 54 15.12 -4.27 -9.13
C ASN A 54 14.86 -4.06 -10.61
N ASP A 55 13.60 -4.08 -11.04
CA ASP A 55 13.21 -3.80 -12.43
C ASP A 55 12.98 -2.30 -12.73
N GLY A 56 13.03 -1.45 -11.69
CA GLY A 56 12.84 -0.01 -11.76
C GLY A 56 11.38 0.45 -11.59
N TRP A 57 10.46 -0.47 -11.33
CA TRP A 57 9.06 -0.20 -11.05
C TRP A 57 8.76 -0.39 -9.57
N GLY A 58 7.87 0.46 -9.04
CA GLY A 58 7.49 0.39 -7.63
C GLY A 58 6.37 -0.62 -7.40
N GLU A 59 6.57 -1.61 -6.54
CA GLU A 59 5.48 -2.48 -6.08
C GLU A 59 4.68 -1.82 -4.94
N PHE A 60 3.58 -2.47 -4.57
CA PHE A 60 2.86 -2.16 -3.35
C PHE A 60 2.41 -3.40 -2.58
N LEU A 61 2.30 -3.24 -1.26
CA LEU A 61 1.74 -4.21 -0.33
C LEU A 61 0.44 -3.66 0.22
N CYS A 62 -0.54 -4.54 0.42
CA CYS A 62 -1.74 -4.24 1.17
C CYS A 62 -2.01 -5.29 2.25
N ALA A 63 -2.56 -4.83 3.37
CA ALA A 63 -3.18 -5.73 4.34
C ALA A 63 -4.58 -6.10 3.85
N TRP A 64 -4.90 -7.37 3.94
CA TRP A 64 -6.21 -7.88 3.56
C TRP A 64 -6.77 -8.74 4.68
N THR A 65 -8.00 -8.44 5.08
CA THR A 65 -8.73 -9.19 6.11
C THR A 65 -9.99 -9.76 5.48
N ASP A 66 -10.13 -11.07 5.59
CA ASP A 66 -11.28 -11.84 5.16
C ASP A 66 -11.72 -12.68 6.32
N LEU A 67 -12.76 -12.24 7.03
CA LEU A 67 -13.55 -12.97 8.02
C LEU A 67 -12.74 -13.91 8.95
N GLU A 68 -12.26 -15.05 8.44
CA GLU A 68 -11.51 -16.10 9.13
C GLU A 68 -9.98 -16.10 8.90
N ALA A 69 -9.45 -15.24 8.04
CA ALA A 69 -8.04 -15.19 7.67
C ALA A 69 -7.57 -13.77 7.28
N ASN A 70 -6.29 -13.50 7.56
CA ASN A 70 -5.66 -12.21 7.29
C ASN A 70 -4.41 -12.44 6.47
N TYR A 71 -4.12 -11.54 5.54
CA TYR A 71 -3.06 -11.68 4.57
C TYR A 71 -2.31 -10.36 4.38
N ILE A 72 -1.08 -10.49 3.92
CA ILE A 72 -0.35 -9.45 3.20
C ILE A 72 -0.31 -9.89 1.75
N LEU A 73 -0.64 -8.98 0.83
CA LEU A 73 -0.59 -9.20 -0.60
C LEU A 73 0.42 -8.25 -1.21
N MET A 74 1.24 -8.73 -2.15
CA MET A 74 2.20 -7.94 -2.93
C MET A 74 1.76 -7.89 -4.39
N TYR A 75 1.60 -6.67 -4.90
CA TYR A 75 1.30 -6.41 -6.29
C TYR A 75 2.49 -5.76 -6.97
N GLU A 76 3.02 -6.43 -8.00
CA GLU A 76 4.14 -5.97 -8.82
C GLU A 76 3.62 -5.14 -9.98
N ALA A 77 4.30 -4.04 -10.28
CA ALA A 77 3.99 -3.21 -11.43
C ALA A 77 4.64 -3.79 -12.68
N THR A 78 3.88 -4.53 -13.49
CA THR A 78 4.42 -5.27 -14.65
C THR A 78 4.39 -4.47 -15.95
N ALA A 79 3.69 -3.33 -15.96
CA ALA A 79 3.68 -2.34 -17.03
C ALA A 79 3.04 -1.03 -16.54
N ASP A 80 2.95 -0.02 -17.42
CA ASP A 80 2.20 1.21 -17.16
C ASP A 80 0.78 0.87 -16.67
N ASN A 81 0.43 1.37 -15.47
CA ASN A 81 -0.89 1.22 -14.86
C ASN A 81 -1.35 -0.24 -14.70
N THR A 82 -0.43 -1.20 -14.72
CA THR A 82 -0.73 -2.64 -14.66
C THR A 82 -0.06 -3.23 -13.44
N TYR A 83 -0.83 -3.97 -12.63
CA TYR A 83 -0.35 -4.53 -11.38
C TYR A 83 -0.86 -5.96 -11.20
N ASP A 84 0.07 -6.89 -10.96
CA ASP A 84 -0.19 -8.32 -10.83
C ASP A 84 0.12 -8.81 -9.41
N LEU A 85 -0.72 -9.66 -8.85
CA LEU A 85 -0.45 -10.31 -7.56
C LEU A 85 0.66 -11.34 -7.73
N VAL A 86 1.85 -11.07 -7.15
CA VAL A 86 3.03 -11.95 -7.31
C VAL A 86 3.40 -12.70 -6.04
N TRP A 87 2.97 -12.21 -4.88
CA TRP A 87 3.21 -12.87 -3.61
C TRP A 87 2.12 -12.57 -2.59
N TYR A 88 1.90 -13.51 -1.68
CA TYR A 88 1.07 -13.29 -0.52
C TYR A 88 1.58 -14.11 0.67
N TRP A 89 1.24 -13.66 1.87
CA TRP A 89 1.48 -14.40 3.09
C TRP A 89 0.30 -14.28 4.04
N GLN A 90 -0.15 -15.43 4.56
CA GLN A 90 -1.23 -15.50 5.52
C GLN A 90 -0.67 -15.42 6.94
N TYR A 91 -1.28 -14.59 7.78
CA TYR A 91 -0.95 -14.58 9.19
C TYR A 91 -1.31 -15.91 9.85
N PRO A 92 -0.49 -16.41 10.78
CA PRO A 92 -0.71 -17.72 11.41
C PRO A 92 -1.89 -17.74 12.39
N LEU A 93 -2.40 -16.58 12.79
CA LEU A 93 -3.49 -16.41 13.75
C LEU A 93 -4.51 -15.42 13.21
N GLN A 94 -5.77 -15.64 13.58
CA GLN A 94 -6.87 -14.75 13.21
C GLN A 94 -6.71 -13.37 13.87
N ALA A 95 -7.13 -12.34 13.15
CA ALA A 95 -7.30 -10.99 13.67
C ALA A 95 -8.54 -10.32 13.07
N ASN A 96 -9.08 -9.37 13.81
CA ASN A 96 -10.17 -8.49 13.42
C ASN A 96 -9.72 -7.02 13.46
N SER A 97 -8.45 -6.79 13.15
CA SER A 97 -7.85 -5.47 13.04
C SER A 97 -6.87 -5.43 11.89
N PHE A 98 -6.36 -4.24 11.57
CA PHE A 98 -5.40 -4.06 10.49
C PHE A 98 -3.96 -4.30 10.95
N ALA A 99 -3.18 -4.87 10.04
CA ALA A 99 -1.76 -5.05 10.25
C ALA A 99 -1.01 -3.71 10.20
N GLY A 100 -0.01 -3.55 11.07
CA GLY A 100 1.04 -2.56 10.87
C GLY A 100 2.09 -3.15 9.94
N ILE A 101 2.36 -2.49 8.81
CA ILE A 101 3.36 -2.90 7.82
C ILE A 101 4.46 -1.85 7.74
N GLU A 102 5.71 -2.28 7.63
CA GLU A 102 6.85 -1.45 7.31
C GLU A 102 7.77 -2.16 6.31
N VAL A 103 8.37 -1.40 5.40
CA VAL A 103 9.06 -1.94 4.23
C VAL A 103 10.37 -1.18 4.03
N GLY A 104 11.48 -1.88 3.90
CA GLY A 104 12.79 -1.26 3.69
C GLY A 104 13.94 -2.25 3.80
N ASP A 105 15.12 -1.84 3.35
CA ASP A 105 16.39 -2.58 3.52
C ASP A 105 16.92 -2.35 4.95
N PHE A 106 16.53 -3.22 5.88
CA PHE A 106 16.83 -3.07 7.31
C PHE A 106 18.14 -3.71 7.70
N ASP A 107 18.61 -4.71 6.94
CA ASP A 107 19.88 -5.39 7.20
C ASP A 107 21.05 -4.88 6.32
N SER A 108 20.79 -3.92 5.42
CA SER A 108 21.75 -3.30 4.51
C SER A 108 22.35 -4.28 3.49
N ASN A 109 21.56 -5.27 3.05
CA ASN A 109 21.99 -6.24 2.04
C ASN A 109 21.62 -5.83 0.60
N GLY A 110 20.92 -4.71 0.41
CA GLY A 110 20.46 -4.23 -0.88
C GLY A 110 19.16 -4.89 -1.37
N LYS A 111 18.45 -5.62 -0.50
CA LYS A 111 17.10 -6.14 -0.73
C LYS A 111 16.16 -5.52 0.28
N VAL A 112 14.89 -5.49 -0.10
CA VAL A 112 13.84 -4.93 0.75
C VAL A 112 13.26 -6.03 1.63
N GLU A 113 13.18 -5.77 2.94
CA GLU A 113 12.48 -6.59 3.90
C GLU A 113 11.08 -6.06 4.21
N ILE A 114 10.21 -6.97 4.64
CA ILE A 114 8.86 -6.67 5.13
C ILE A 114 8.83 -6.96 6.62
N ILE A 115 8.54 -5.94 7.43
CA ILE A 115 8.22 -6.08 8.85
C ILE A 115 6.72 -5.91 8.99
N THR A 116 6.09 -6.84 9.69
CA THR A 116 4.66 -6.76 9.92
C THR A 116 4.28 -7.16 11.33
N THR A 117 3.21 -6.53 11.83
CA THR A 117 2.63 -6.81 13.14
C THR A 117 1.12 -6.84 13.00
N MET A 118 0.46 -7.70 13.75
CA MET A 118 -1.00 -7.76 13.77
C MET A 118 -1.46 -8.12 15.18
N PRO A 119 -2.39 -7.36 15.77
CA PRO A 119 -3.00 -7.75 17.03
C PRO A 119 -3.96 -8.92 16.76
N THR A 120 -3.57 -10.10 17.22
CA THR A 120 -4.33 -11.33 17.01
C THR A 120 -5.41 -11.48 18.07
N VAL A 121 -6.54 -12.05 17.69
CA VAL A 121 -7.59 -12.41 18.65
C VAL A 121 -7.23 -13.72 19.34
N VAL A 122 -7.40 -13.80 20.66
CA VAL A 122 -7.28 -15.07 21.41
C VAL A 122 -8.61 -15.30 22.13
N GLY A 123 -9.52 -16.07 21.52
CA GLY A 123 -10.87 -16.33 22.03
C GLY A 123 -11.96 -15.48 21.35
N ASP A 124 -13.17 -15.47 21.92
CA ASP A 124 -14.33 -14.72 21.40
C ASP A 124 -14.26 -13.20 21.65
N ASP A 125 -13.15 -12.71 22.22
CA ASP A 125 -13.00 -11.30 22.55
C ASP A 125 -12.63 -10.50 21.29
N SER A 126 -13.63 -9.91 20.64
CA SER A 126 -13.40 -8.78 19.74
C SER A 126 -12.65 -7.64 20.46
N PRO A 127 -11.78 -6.88 19.76
CA PRO A 127 -11.15 -5.67 20.28
C PRO A 127 -12.19 -4.58 20.59
#